data_AF-A0A3M7M1Q8-F1
#
_entry.id   AF-A0A3M7M1Q8-F1
#
_cell.length_a   1.000
_cell.length_b   1.000
_cell.length_c   1.000
_cell.angle_alpha   90.00
_cell.angle_beta   90.00
_cell.angle_gamma   90.00
#
_symmetry.space_group_name_H-M   'P 1'
#
loop_
_entity.id
_entity.type
_entity.pdbx_description
1 polymer ?
#
loop_
_entity_poly.entity_id
_entity_poly.type
_entity_poly.pdbx_seq_one_letter_code
_entity_poly.pdbx_strand_id
1 'polypeptide(L)'
;MATKDIWVRRFKRDSGDDEDSIATDEFKKENFTDYYGQFLQQETNSTISTFDQLVTIFWNQTDVKLDTYAIADGAFVDQKNVAGDWFQPHLRFISVVTPKSASALWRLYIVGPGQVKSTEGFLQVASWDGSVFRFYAIETLTIPGNPRAWVYQGNSFDAFTDNSAYDTAYLGPFNGHVNGALIMKERTTLPVLSGASVRDAHNFQDIVEDSIRNWYGTRLSADFVDPKTQGPKASPDNVQRWMAHLLLTTTVNFATSTFNGTTYTADMNLFFNSELLLSGTDFGIMPDLTSFDFTFDYGMYKLARNRLRLCLLQEVRKDSPVPPPGVPSVSLVKGTLGGGKETASADITEFVEVLPNNEGVPFVTLQTAFEDAQGVAKLYSLGGLGDGFPQCLVSDKAIRTILMLDFWNPVYSWRRGVLMDYVPSQTAFVDGTYDLEKKWIAAIGASSYATQEDSPECQFLALYNGDDDVSKYQTRITNYLTAVCAKLSDPDGLYEYLCLAEAKRRIYRPLPLDEFGVQLPYALNLPVDWAKIEMQEDGTTTPIPPRGMDFFQLWIDSLAGFDPKVIPASKSTKSKVAMSGARASKCPTMRQRKPKRDQCPVSSLVGKYPNS
;
A
#
# COMPACT_ATOMS: atom_id res chain seq x y z
N MET A 1 -10.04 -33.65 21.32
CA MET A 1 -10.31 -33.63 19.87
C MET A 1 -8.97 -33.78 19.16
N ALA A 2 -8.91 -34.37 17.96
CA ALA A 2 -7.64 -34.50 17.24
C ALA A 2 -7.15 -33.12 16.74
N THR A 3 -5.83 -32.90 16.77
CA THR A 3 -5.18 -31.78 16.08
C THR A 3 -5.50 -31.82 14.59
N LYS A 4 -5.78 -30.68 13.97
CA LYS A 4 -5.75 -30.58 12.50
C LYS A 4 -4.31 -30.36 12.05
N ASP A 5 -3.98 -30.92 10.88
CA ASP A 5 -2.73 -30.63 10.20
C ASP A 5 -2.64 -29.14 9.87
N ILE A 6 -1.42 -28.60 9.99
CA ILE A 6 -1.08 -27.25 9.55
C ILE A 6 -0.42 -27.38 8.18
N TRP A 7 -0.82 -26.52 7.25
CA TRP A 7 -0.40 -26.59 5.86
C TRP A 7 0.58 -25.46 5.53
N VAL A 8 1.31 -25.62 4.44
CA VAL A 8 2.26 -24.66 3.87
C VAL A 8 1.85 -24.42 2.43
N ARG A 9 1.71 -23.15 2.06
CA ARG A 9 1.44 -22.74 0.68
C ARG A 9 2.71 -22.30 0.00
N ARG A 10 2.92 -22.83 -1.20
CA ARG A 10 3.89 -22.32 -2.17
C ARG A 10 3.13 -21.58 -3.26
N PHE A 11 3.39 -20.28 -3.36
CA PHE A 11 2.78 -19.48 -4.41
C PHE A 11 3.38 -19.82 -5.77
N LYS A 12 2.52 -20.04 -6.77
CA LYS A 12 2.97 -20.12 -8.16
C LYS A 12 2.95 -18.72 -8.76
N ARG A 13 4.00 -18.40 -9.53
CA ARG A 13 4.09 -17.15 -10.32
C ARG A 13 3.67 -17.39 -11.77
N ASP A 14 2.75 -18.32 -11.98
CA ASP A 14 2.16 -18.66 -13.27
C ASP A 14 0.64 -18.74 -13.14
N SER A 15 -0.06 -19.10 -14.21
CA SER A 15 -1.53 -19.17 -14.20
C SER A 15 -2.10 -20.42 -13.52
N GLY A 16 -1.27 -21.27 -12.95
CA GLY A 16 -1.67 -22.46 -12.20
C GLY A 16 -2.08 -22.16 -10.76
N ASP A 17 -2.78 -23.11 -10.14
CA ASP A 17 -3.14 -23.01 -8.73
C ASP A 17 -1.89 -23.15 -7.84
N ASP A 18 -1.87 -22.40 -6.74
CA ASP A 18 -0.89 -22.53 -5.66
C ASP A 18 -0.82 -23.96 -5.12
N GLU A 19 0.32 -24.34 -4.56
CA GLU A 19 0.55 -25.69 -4.04
C GLU A 19 0.49 -25.70 -2.52
N ASP A 20 -0.45 -26.48 -1.98
CA ASP A 20 -0.55 -26.73 -0.54
C ASP A 20 0.02 -28.09 -0.17
N SER A 21 0.87 -28.12 0.86
CA SER A 21 1.44 -29.33 1.44
C SER A 21 1.37 -29.31 2.96
N ILE A 22 1.38 -30.49 3.60
CA ILE A 22 1.39 -30.57 5.07
C ILE A 22 2.76 -30.09 5.56
N ALA A 23 2.77 -29.23 6.60
CA ALA A 23 4.01 -28.81 7.24
C ALA A 23 4.72 -30.02 7.87
N THR A 24 5.91 -30.35 7.36
CA THR A 24 6.75 -31.40 7.97
C THR A 24 7.31 -30.94 9.32
N ASP A 25 7.81 -31.87 10.12
CA ASP A 25 8.37 -31.50 11.42
C ASP A 25 9.67 -30.68 11.28
N GLU A 26 10.46 -30.93 10.23
CA GLU A 26 11.61 -30.09 9.87
C GLU A 26 11.14 -28.67 9.51
N PHE A 27 10.10 -28.54 8.68
CA PHE A 27 9.58 -27.23 8.30
C PHE A 27 9.07 -26.45 9.51
N LYS A 28 8.30 -27.10 10.41
CA LYS A 28 7.80 -26.47 11.64
C LYS A 28 8.95 -25.99 12.52
N LYS A 29 9.99 -26.80 12.68
CA LYS A 29 11.17 -26.44 13.48
C LYS A 29 11.88 -25.21 12.93
N GLU A 30 11.96 -25.08 11.61
CA GLU A 30 12.65 -23.98 10.94
C GLU A 30 11.80 -22.70 10.86
N ASN A 31 10.48 -22.83 10.64
CA ASN A 31 9.63 -21.72 10.27
C ASN A 31 8.64 -21.30 11.35
N PHE A 32 8.17 -22.22 12.20
CA PHE A 32 7.19 -21.92 13.28
C PHE A 32 7.92 -21.52 14.57
N THR A 33 8.89 -20.62 14.43
CA THR A 33 9.71 -20.11 15.53
C THR A 33 9.07 -18.93 16.26
N ASP A 34 8.05 -18.32 15.65
CA ASP A 34 7.26 -17.23 16.22
C ASP A 34 6.18 -17.76 17.19
N TYR A 35 5.59 -16.84 17.96
CA TYR A 35 4.56 -17.16 18.94
C TYR A 35 3.37 -17.90 18.32
N TYR A 36 2.86 -17.43 17.18
CA TYR A 36 1.66 -18.02 16.57
C TYR A 36 1.91 -19.40 15.97
N GLY A 37 3.05 -19.58 15.29
CA GLY A 37 3.48 -20.89 14.79
C GLY A 37 3.58 -21.93 15.91
N GLN A 38 4.11 -21.55 17.07
CA GLN A 38 4.15 -22.41 18.26
C GLN A 38 2.75 -22.63 18.85
N PHE A 39 1.93 -21.58 18.92
CA PHE A 39 0.55 -21.65 19.40
C PHE A 39 -0.29 -22.65 18.60
N LEU A 40 -0.20 -22.65 17.27
CA LEU A 40 -0.95 -23.57 16.41
C LEU A 40 -0.60 -25.05 16.64
N GLN A 41 0.62 -25.34 17.09
CA GLN A 41 1.09 -26.70 17.37
C GLN A 41 0.59 -27.25 18.72
N GLN A 42 -0.04 -26.41 19.55
CA GLN A 42 -0.51 -26.80 20.87
C GLN A 42 -1.96 -27.29 20.85
N GLU A 43 -2.21 -28.36 21.61
CA GLU A 43 -3.55 -28.89 21.92
C GLU A 43 -4.48 -28.99 20.72
N THR A 44 -5.53 -28.17 20.66
CA THR A 44 -6.51 -28.12 19.58
C THR A 44 -6.53 -26.75 18.91
N ASN A 45 -5.49 -25.93 19.05
CA ASN A 45 -5.46 -24.57 18.54
C ASN A 45 -5.56 -24.51 17.01
N SER A 46 -5.00 -25.50 16.30
CA SER A 46 -5.18 -25.65 14.85
C SER A 46 -6.62 -25.94 14.40
N THR A 47 -7.54 -26.19 15.34
CA THR A 47 -8.98 -26.38 15.05
C THR A 47 -9.78 -25.08 15.07
N ILE A 48 -9.20 -23.99 15.59
CA ILE A 48 -9.82 -22.65 15.61
C ILE A 48 -10.12 -22.22 14.18
N SER A 49 -11.34 -21.75 13.95
CA SER A 49 -11.85 -21.44 12.60
C SER A 49 -12.54 -20.10 12.45
N THR A 50 -12.67 -19.33 13.53
CA THR A 50 -13.34 -18.02 13.51
C THR A 50 -12.54 -16.98 14.27
N PHE A 51 -12.74 -15.71 13.90
CA PHE A 51 -12.13 -14.57 14.59
C PHE A 51 -12.54 -14.52 16.07
N ASP A 52 -13.82 -14.71 16.36
CA ASP A 52 -14.40 -14.76 17.71
C ASP A 52 -13.72 -15.82 18.59
N GLN A 53 -13.54 -17.04 18.08
CA GLN A 53 -12.86 -18.12 18.79
C GLN A 53 -11.42 -17.74 19.13
N LEU A 54 -10.67 -17.22 18.14
CA LEU A 54 -9.27 -16.89 18.32
C LEU A 54 -9.06 -15.75 19.32
N VAL A 55 -9.82 -14.67 19.16
CA VAL A 55 -9.69 -13.48 20.01
C VAL A 55 -10.15 -13.77 21.44
N THR A 56 -11.15 -14.62 21.64
CA THR A 56 -11.62 -15.02 22.98
C THR A 56 -10.54 -15.71 23.82
N ILE A 57 -9.61 -16.42 23.18
CA ILE A 57 -8.48 -17.06 23.88
C ILE A 57 -7.61 -16.00 24.54
N PHE A 58 -7.26 -14.94 23.81
CA PHE A 58 -6.42 -13.85 24.31
C PHE A 58 -7.19 -12.90 25.24
N TRP A 59 -8.51 -12.76 25.05
CA TRP A 59 -9.35 -11.95 25.93
C TRP A 59 -9.29 -12.41 27.39
N ASN A 60 -9.18 -13.72 27.61
CA ASN A 60 -9.15 -14.31 28.95
C ASN A 60 -7.73 -14.41 29.54
N GLN A 61 -6.70 -14.04 28.78
CA GLN A 61 -5.31 -14.09 29.24
C GLN A 61 -4.94 -12.82 30.00
N THR A 62 -4.34 -12.99 31.18
CA THR A 62 -3.98 -11.86 32.05
C THR A 62 -2.63 -11.24 31.71
N ASP A 63 -1.77 -11.97 31.00
CA ASP A 63 -0.40 -11.62 30.64
C ASP A 63 -0.27 -10.91 29.28
N VAL A 64 -1.38 -10.74 28.55
CA VAL A 64 -1.44 -10.01 27.29
C VAL A 64 -2.39 -8.81 27.37
N LYS A 65 -2.15 -7.84 26.50
CA LYS A 65 -3.03 -6.72 26.17
C LYS A 65 -3.63 -7.02 24.80
N LEU A 66 -4.95 -6.93 24.72
CA LEU A 66 -5.71 -7.10 23.48
C LEU A 66 -6.39 -5.76 23.13
N ASP A 67 -6.03 -5.22 21.98
CA ASP A 67 -6.64 -4.03 21.39
C ASP A 67 -7.40 -4.44 20.12
N THR A 68 -8.68 -4.07 19.98
CA THR A 68 -9.48 -4.42 18.79
C THR A 68 -10.02 -3.17 18.12
N TYR A 69 -9.86 -3.12 16.80
CA TYR A 69 -10.23 -2.03 15.91
C TYR A 69 -11.19 -2.53 14.85
N ALA A 70 -12.07 -1.64 14.37
CA ALA A 70 -13.00 -1.91 13.28
C ALA A 70 -12.65 -0.99 12.10
N ILE A 71 -12.51 -1.56 10.90
CA ILE A 71 -12.13 -0.85 9.68
C ILE A 71 -13.17 -1.17 8.62
N ALA A 72 -13.64 -0.17 7.90
CA ALA A 72 -14.67 -0.34 6.88
C ALA A 72 -14.45 0.64 5.73
N ASP A 73 -14.63 0.17 4.51
CA ASP A 73 -14.60 1.01 3.31
C ASP A 73 -15.77 1.98 3.34
N GLY A 74 -15.48 3.27 3.12
CA GLY A 74 -16.52 4.28 3.21
C GLY A 74 -17.15 4.34 4.60
N ALA A 75 -16.37 4.12 5.68
CA ALA A 75 -16.85 4.25 7.07
C ALA A 75 -17.52 5.61 7.38
N PHE A 76 -17.16 6.65 6.62
CA PHE A 76 -17.73 8.00 6.69
C PHE A 76 -19.07 8.15 5.95
N VAL A 77 -19.50 7.14 5.18
CA VAL A 77 -20.80 7.12 4.52
C VAL A 77 -21.88 6.91 5.57
N ASP A 78 -22.79 7.88 5.73
CA ASP A 78 -23.92 7.73 6.65
C ASP A 78 -24.88 6.65 6.13
N GLN A 79 -24.77 5.46 6.72
CA GLN A 79 -25.59 4.30 6.37
C GLN A 79 -27.09 4.56 6.55
N LYS A 80 -27.49 5.50 7.41
CA LYS A 80 -28.91 5.87 7.56
C LYS A 80 -29.42 6.56 6.29
N ASN A 81 -28.57 7.32 5.62
CA ASN A 81 -28.90 8.06 4.39
C ASN A 81 -28.68 7.23 3.13
N VAL A 82 -27.80 6.22 3.17
CA VAL A 82 -27.57 5.28 2.07
C VAL A 82 -28.47 4.03 2.15
N ALA A 83 -29.18 3.87 3.28
CA ALA A 83 -30.32 2.97 3.52
C ALA A 83 -30.28 1.60 2.83
N GLY A 84 -29.81 0.59 3.55
CA GLY A 84 -30.17 -0.82 3.33
C GLY A 84 -29.00 -1.78 3.15
N ASP A 85 -29.33 -3.08 3.12
CA ASP A 85 -28.37 -4.20 3.06
C ASP A 85 -27.54 -4.25 1.76
N TRP A 86 -27.82 -3.37 0.79
CA TRP A 86 -27.15 -3.31 -0.51
C TRP A 86 -25.79 -2.62 -0.45
N PHE A 87 -25.60 -1.66 0.47
CA PHE A 87 -24.32 -1.02 0.67
C PHE A 87 -23.41 -1.95 1.50
N GLN A 88 -22.24 -2.27 0.96
CA GLN A 88 -21.30 -3.22 1.56
C GLN A 88 -19.98 -2.52 1.86
N PRO A 89 -19.81 -1.94 3.06
CA PRO A 89 -18.58 -1.23 3.43
C PRO A 89 -17.43 -2.18 3.80
N HIS A 90 -17.48 -3.45 3.37
CA HIS A 90 -16.47 -4.48 3.64
C HIS A 90 -15.88 -4.49 5.06
N LEU A 91 -16.72 -4.32 6.10
CA LEU A 91 -16.29 -4.24 7.50
C LEU A 91 -15.34 -5.39 7.90
N ARG A 92 -14.20 -5.03 8.47
CA ARG A 92 -13.16 -5.93 9.02
C ARG A 92 -12.88 -5.56 10.47
N PHE A 93 -12.41 -6.55 11.22
CA PHE A 93 -11.87 -6.34 12.56
C PHE A 93 -10.38 -6.65 12.56
N ILE A 94 -9.60 -5.80 13.23
CA ILE A 94 -8.18 -6.03 13.51
C ILE A 94 -8.00 -6.09 15.02
N SER A 95 -7.46 -7.21 15.51
CA SER A 95 -7.05 -7.35 16.90
C SER A 95 -5.53 -7.41 17.00
N VAL A 96 -4.96 -6.55 17.83
CA VAL A 96 -3.54 -6.55 18.18
C VAL A 96 -3.36 -7.16 19.56
N VAL A 97 -2.62 -8.26 19.63
CA VAL A 97 -2.23 -8.91 20.90
C VAL A 97 -0.79 -8.54 21.20
N THR A 98 -0.57 -7.90 22.35
CA THR A 98 0.77 -7.49 22.82
C THR A 98 1.01 -8.08 24.21
N PRO A 99 2.14 -8.76 24.47
CA PRO A 99 2.49 -9.22 25.81
C PRO A 99 2.66 -8.02 26.75
N LYS A 100 2.21 -8.16 28.00
CA LYS A 100 2.41 -7.13 29.04
C LYS A 100 3.85 -7.09 29.55
N SER A 101 4.60 -8.19 29.37
CA SER A 101 6.01 -8.21 29.70
C SER A 101 6.81 -7.38 28.71
N ALA A 102 7.53 -6.37 29.20
CA ALA A 102 8.44 -5.57 28.39
C ALA A 102 9.59 -6.38 27.76
N SER A 103 9.88 -7.57 28.28
CA SER A 103 10.92 -8.46 27.73
C SER A 103 10.46 -9.31 26.55
N ALA A 104 9.16 -9.37 26.29
CA ALA A 104 8.60 -10.15 25.20
C ALA A 104 8.36 -9.23 23.99
N LEU A 105 9.06 -9.50 22.89
CA LEU A 105 9.02 -8.66 21.68
C LEU A 105 7.97 -9.11 20.66
N TRP A 106 7.22 -10.17 20.95
CA TRP A 106 6.25 -10.71 20.01
C TRP A 106 4.95 -9.90 19.99
N ARG A 107 4.29 -9.84 18.84
CA ARG A 107 2.93 -9.27 18.68
C ARG A 107 2.14 -10.08 17.67
N LEU A 108 0.83 -10.15 17.84
CA LEU A 108 -0.07 -10.73 16.83
C LEU A 108 -0.97 -9.65 16.25
N TYR A 109 -1.09 -9.64 14.93
CA TYR A 109 -2.07 -8.85 14.19
C TYR A 109 -3.06 -9.82 13.57
N ILE A 110 -4.27 -9.87 14.14
CA ILE A 110 -5.33 -10.80 13.74
C ILE A 110 -6.36 -10.01 12.95
N VAL A 111 -6.59 -10.37 11.69
CA VAL A 111 -7.57 -9.72 10.83
C VAL A 111 -8.69 -10.70 10.52
N GLY A 112 -9.93 -10.28 10.74
CA GLY A 112 -11.11 -11.08 10.49
C GLY A 112 -12.26 -10.27 9.86
N PRO A 113 -13.35 -10.96 9.50
CA PRO A 113 -14.47 -10.38 8.79
C PRO A 113 -15.43 -9.72 9.77
N GLY A 114 -16.31 -8.84 9.29
CA GLY A 114 -17.39 -8.26 10.10
C GLY A 114 -18.32 -9.31 10.74
N GLN A 115 -18.49 -10.47 10.09
CA GLN A 115 -19.17 -11.63 10.64
C GLN A 115 -18.21 -12.47 11.50
N VAL A 116 -17.86 -11.98 12.68
CA VAL A 116 -16.77 -12.52 13.53
C VAL A 116 -16.88 -14.01 13.91
N LYS A 117 -18.07 -14.60 13.82
CA LYS A 117 -18.34 -16.03 14.10
C LYS A 117 -18.42 -16.91 12.84
N SER A 118 -18.22 -16.34 11.65
CA SER A 118 -18.28 -17.08 10.40
C SER A 118 -17.05 -17.96 10.23
N THR A 119 -17.27 -19.25 9.99
CA THR A 119 -16.22 -20.20 9.56
C THR A 119 -15.90 -20.08 8.08
N GLU A 120 -16.73 -19.33 7.34
CA GLU A 120 -16.58 -19.10 5.91
C GLU A 120 -15.88 -17.77 5.59
N GLY A 121 -15.77 -16.87 6.57
CA GLY A 121 -15.02 -15.64 6.42
C GLY A 121 -13.51 -15.87 6.35
N PHE A 122 -12.77 -14.88 5.85
CA PHE A 122 -11.31 -14.92 5.92
C PHE A 122 -10.86 -14.76 7.37
N LEU A 123 -9.74 -15.37 7.75
CA LEU A 123 -9.09 -15.15 9.03
C LEU A 123 -7.58 -15.22 8.79
N GLN A 124 -6.87 -14.13 9.10
CA GLN A 124 -5.46 -13.99 8.86
C GLN A 124 -4.75 -13.55 10.14
N VAL A 125 -3.52 -14.00 10.32
CA VAL A 125 -2.66 -13.64 11.45
C VAL A 125 -1.27 -13.33 10.91
N ALA A 126 -0.80 -12.11 11.14
CA ALA A 126 0.61 -11.76 11.05
C ALA A 126 1.22 -11.82 12.46
N SER A 127 2.18 -12.70 12.64
CA SER A 127 2.87 -12.92 13.91
C SER A 127 4.27 -12.30 13.84
N TRP A 128 4.48 -11.28 14.66
CA TRP A 128 5.73 -10.56 14.81
C TRP A 128 6.55 -11.16 15.95
N ASP A 129 7.85 -11.37 15.75
CA ASP A 129 8.76 -11.88 16.78
C ASP A 129 9.78 -10.84 17.27
N GLY A 130 9.67 -9.58 16.83
CA GLY A 130 10.67 -8.54 17.05
C GLY A 130 11.59 -8.28 15.85
N SER A 131 11.54 -9.14 14.83
CA SER A 131 12.46 -9.12 13.70
C SER A 131 11.77 -9.40 12.35
N VAL A 132 10.93 -10.44 12.29
CA VAL A 132 10.27 -10.93 11.08
C VAL A 132 8.78 -11.15 11.34
N PHE A 133 7.94 -10.83 10.35
CA PHE A 133 6.53 -11.20 10.35
C PHE A 133 6.37 -12.56 9.69
N ARG A 134 5.55 -13.43 10.28
CA ARG A 134 5.13 -14.70 9.68
C ARG A 134 3.63 -14.69 9.48
N PHE A 135 3.20 -15.10 8.29
CA PHE A 135 1.82 -14.95 7.86
C PHE A 135 1.11 -16.30 7.84
N TYR A 136 -0.04 -16.32 8.51
CA TYR A 136 -0.90 -17.48 8.64
C TYR A 136 -2.32 -17.09 8.22
N ALA A 137 -3.02 -17.99 7.54
CA ALA A 137 -4.41 -17.75 7.17
C ALA A 137 -5.22 -19.04 7.18
N ILE A 138 -6.53 -18.93 7.41
CA ILE A 138 -7.46 -20.03 7.15
C ILE A 138 -7.92 -19.97 5.71
N GLU A 139 -7.32 -20.82 4.88
CA GLU A 139 -7.54 -20.88 3.45
C GLU A 139 -8.27 -22.15 3.03
N THR A 140 -8.85 -22.09 1.84
CA THR A 140 -9.27 -23.30 1.11
C THR A 140 -8.04 -23.94 0.49
N LEU A 141 -7.83 -25.23 0.75
CA LEU A 141 -6.67 -25.96 0.25
C LEU A 141 -6.84 -26.40 -1.21
N THR A 142 -5.74 -26.44 -1.96
CA THR A 142 -5.68 -26.89 -3.37
C THR A 142 -5.57 -28.43 -3.50
N ILE A 143 -6.27 -29.17 -2.64
CA ILE A 143 -6.29 -30.64 -2.60
C ILE A 143 -7.73 -31.17 -2.78
N PRO A 144 -7.93 -32.44 -3.18
CA PRO A 144 -9.26 -33.02 -3.33
C PRO A 144 -10.16 -32.83 -2.10
N GLY A 145 -11.36 -32.29 -2.32
CA GLY A 145 -12.32 -31.99 -1.27
C GLY A 145 -12.27 -30.55 -0.76
N ASN A 146 -11.24 -29.79 -1.11
CA ASN A 146 -11.06 -28.37 -0.79
C ASN A 146 -11.36 -28.01 0.68
N PRO A 147 -10.79 -28.75 1.65
CA PRO A 147 -11.02 -28.44 3.07
C PRO A 147 -10.42 -27.08 3.42
N ARG A 148 -10.90 -26.48 4.51
CA ARG A 148 -10.32 -25.26 5.10
C ARG A 148 -9.43 -25.58 6.29
N ALA A 149 -8.21 -25.04 6.28
CA ALA A 149 -7.22 -25.27 7.31
C ALA A 149 -6.31 -24.04 7.50
N TRP A 150 -5.55 -24.04 8.59
CA TRP A 150 -4.46 -23.08 8.77
C TRP A 150 -3.33 -23.37 7.78
N VAL A 151 -2.94 -22.33 7.06
CA VAL A 151 -1.89 -22.33 6.05
C VAL A 151 -0.84 -21.30 6.45
N TYR A 152 0.41 -21.73 6.56
CA TYR A 152 1.57 -20.84 6.58
C TYR A 152 1.82 -20.36 5.15
N GLN A 153 1.85 -19.05 4.98
CA GLN A 153 1.95 -18.40 3.67
C GLN A 153 3.33 -17.79 3.42
N GLY A 154 4.23 -17.77 4.42
CA GLY A 154 5.59 -17.23 4.27
C GLY A 154 5.96 -16.27 5.38
N ASN A 155 7.09 -15.60 5.21
CA ASN A 155 7.57 -14.55 6.11
C ASN A 155 7.85 -13.24 5.37
N SER A 156 7.94 -12.12 6.09
CA SER A 156 8.09 -10.78 5.48
C SER A 156 9.36 -10.59 4.66
N PHE A 157 10.39 -11.40 4.86
CA PHE A 157 11.60 -11.28 4.04
C PHE A 157 11.41 -11.84 2.64
N ASP A 158 10.46 -12.76 2.46
CA ASP A 158 10.15 -13.37 1.17
C ASP A 158 9.58 -12.33 0.17
N ALA A 159 8.88 -11.29 0.67
CA ALA A 159 8.33 -10.18 -0.14
C ALA A 159 9.32 -9.02 -0.37
N PHE A 160 10.52 -9.11 0.18
CA PHE A 160 11.58 -8.13 -0.02
C PHE A 160 12.78 -8.80 -0.69
N THR A 161 12.62 -9.22 -1.95
CA THR A 161 13.75 -9.75 -2.72
C THR A 161 13.82 -9.16 -4.12
N ASP A 162 15.02 -9.10 -4.73
CA ASP A 162 15.26 -8.56 -6.08
C ASP A 162 14.68 -9.49 -7.18
N ASN A 163 13.36 -9.66 -7.21
CA ASN A 163 12.63 -10.54 -8.14
C ASN A 163 13.15 -11.98 -8.13
N SER A 164 13.55 -12.50 -6.97
CA SER A 164 13.98 -13.89 -6.84
C SER A 164 12.84 -14.85 -7.23
N ALA A 165 13.17 -16.11 -7.55
CA ALA A 165 12.14 -17.11 -7.87
C ALA A 165 11.18 -17.38 -6.69
N TYR A 166 11.52 -16.93 -5.48
CA TYR A 166 10.74 -17.06 -4.25
C TYR A 166 10.17 -15.73 -3.77
N ASP A 167 10.28 -14.65 -4.55
CA ASP A 167 9.68 -13.36 -4.21
C ASP A 167 8.16 -13.47 -4.13
N THR A 168 7.62 -13.21 -2.94
CA THR A 168 6.18 -13.30 -2.62
C THR A 168 5.48 -11.95 -2.61
N ALA A 169 6.14 -10.84 -3.01
CA ALA A 169 5.49 -9.54 -3.08
C ALA A 169 4.19 -9.64 -3.91
N TYR A 170 3.12 -9.01 -3.42
CA TYR A 170 1.78 -9.05 -4.02
C TYR A 170 1.09 -10.43 -4.08
N LEU A 171 1.62 -11.47 -3.40
CA LEU A 171 1.00 -12.80 -3.35
C LEU A 171 0.37 -13.08 -1.98
N GLY A 172 -0.82 -13.67 -1.97
CA GLY A 172 -1.53 -14.01 -0.73
C GLY A 172 -1.63 -12.84 0.27
N PRO A 173 -1.22 -13.00 1.53
CA PRO A 173 -1.30 -11.95 2.55
C PRO A 173 -0.28 -10.83 2.29
N PHE A 174 0.74 -11.08 1.46
CA PHE A 174 1.73 -10.09 1.05
C PHE A 174 1.20 -9.10 0.03
N ASN A 175 0.00 -9.31 -0.52
CA ASN A 175 -0.71 -8.22 -1.19
C ASN A 175 -0.95 -7.07 -0.19
N GLY A 176 -1.20 -7.36 1.09
CA GLY A 176 -1.21 -6.32 2.13
C GLY A 176 0.18 -5.81 2.55
N HIS A 177 1.28 -6.43 2.10
CA HIS A 177 2.64 -6.26 2.63
C HIS A 177 3.70 -6.36 1.53
N VAL A 178 3.53 -5.61 0.44
CA VAL A 178 4.33 -5.75 -0.80
C VAL A 178 5.81 -5.41 -0.61
N ASN A 179 6.17 -4.75 0.49
CA ASN A 179 7.55 -4.47 0.88
C ASN A 179 8.03 -5.35 2.04
N GLY A 180 7.30 -6.40 2.39
CA GLY A 180 7.55 -7.23 3.57
C GLY A 180 7.04 -6.62 4.88
N ALA A 181 7.22 -5.31 5.08
CA ALA A 181 6.68 -4.61 6.25
C ALA A 181 5.14 -4.56 6.27
N LEU A 182 4.58 -4.27 7.45
CA LEU A 182 3.17 -3.90 7.56
C LEU A 182 2.88 -2.65 6.70
N ILE A 183 1.68 -2.57 6.12
CA ILE A 183 1.24 -1.40 5.36
C ILE A 183 0.03 -0.79 6.05
N MET A 184 0.05 0.53 6.24
CA MET A 184 -1.10 1.29 6.76
C MET A 184 -1.65 2.25 5.71
N LYS A 185 -2.72 1.85 5.01
CA LYS A 185 -3.32 2.68 3.95
C LYS A 185 -4.15 3.87 4.45
N GLU A 186 -4.55 3.89 5.71
CA GLU A 186 -5.36 4.97 6.29
C GLU A 186 -4.57 5.67 7.40
N ARG A 187 -3.97 6.82 7.09
CA ARG A 187 -3.22 7.62 8.07
C ARG A 187 -3.96 8.95 8.34
N THR A 188 -4.03 9.32 9.62
CA THR A 188 -4.28 10.69 10.14
C THR A 188 -5.60 11.43 9.85
N THR A 189 -6.48 11.03 8.93
CA THR A 189 -7.65 11.91 8.60
C THR A 189 -8.99 11.25 8.28
N LEU A 190 -9.07 9.91 8.22
CA LEU A 190 -10.36 9.25 8.04
C LEU A 190 -11.01 9.01 9.41
N PRO A 191 -12.28 9.42 9.63
CA PRO A 191 -12.97 9.12 10.87
C PRO A 191 -13.21 7.61 10.95
N VAL A 192 -12.27 6.90 11.59
CA VAL A 192 -12.48 5.51 12.03
C VAL A 192 -13.57 5.56 13.10
N LEU A 193 -14.62 4.76 12.91
CA LEU A 193 -15.86 4.76 13.69
C LEU A 193 -15.63 4.87 15.21
N SER A 194 -15.85 6.06 15.77
CA SER A 194 -15.84 6.28 17.22
C SER A 194 -17.22 5.95 17.81
N GLY A 195 -17.41 4.67 18.11
CA GLY A 195 -18.53 4.14 18.91
C GLY A 195 -18.00 3.52 20.21
N ALA A 196 -18.71 3.73 21.32
CA ALA A 196 -18.28 3.44 22.68
C ALA A 196 -17.61 2.06 22.85
N SER A 197 -16.35 2.07 23.31
CA SER A 197 -15.38 0.97 23.49
C SER A 197 -14.30 0.80 22.40
N VAL A 198 -14.36 1.50 21.27
CA VAL A 198 -13.27 1.51 20.27
C VAL A 198 -12.20 2.52 20.69
N ARG A 199 -10.96 2.06 20.89
CA ARG A 199 -9.81 2.93 21.24
C ARG A 199 -9.41 3.79 20.04
N ASP A 200 -8.88 4.96 20.33
CA ASP A 200 -8.38 5.92 19.34
C ASP A 200 -7.42 5.26 18.32
N ALA A 201 -7.66 5.49 17.02
CA ALA A 201 -6.89 4.96 15.90
C ALA A 201 -5.40 5.38 15.95
N HIS A 202 -5.08 6.48 16.63
CA HIS A 202 -3.70 6.94 16.84
C HIS A 202 -2.81 5.86 17.48
N ASN A 203 -3.33 5.12 18.48
CA ASN A 203 -2.55 4.06 19.12
C ASN A 203 -2.23 2.89 18.16
N PHE A 204 -3.10 2.62 17.17
CA PHE A 204 -2.86 1.58 16.18
C PHE A 204 -1.74 2.00 15.21
N GLN A 205 -1.78 3.26 14.78
CA GLN A 205 -0.75 3.86 13.93
C GLN A 205 0.63 3.74 14.55
N ASP A 206 0.80 4.18 15.81
CA ASP A 206 2.10 4.12 16.48
C ASP A 206 2.66 2.68 16.56
N ILE A 207 1.80 1.71 16.88
CA ILE A 207 2.17 0.29 16.97
C ILE A 207 2.66 -0.25 15.61
N VAL A 208 1.98 0.12 14.53
CA VAL A 208 2.33 -0.32 13.18
C VAL A 208 3.62 0.36 12.72
N GLU A 209 3.73 1.68 12.90
CA GLU A 209 4.93 2.43 12.55
C GLU A 209 6.18 1.92 13.28
N ASP A 210 6.07 1.65 14.58
CA ASP A 210 7.16 1.05 15.37
C ASP A 210 7.59 -0.30 14.79
N SER A 211 6.64 -1.11 14.36
CA SER A 211 6.94 -2.43 13.81
C SER A 211 7.54 -2.33 12.41
N ILE A 212 7.13 -1.35 11.60
CA ILE A 212 7.75 -1.01 10.32
C ILE A 212 9.20 -0.55 10.53
N ARG A 213 9.44 0.40 11.46
CA ARG A 213 10.80 0.90 11.79
C ARG A 213 11.74 -0.21 12.19
N ASN A 214 11.28 -1.12 13.06
CA ASN A 214 12.06 -2.26 13.54
C ASN A 214 12.31 -3.30 12.43
N TRP A 215 11.30 -3.57 11.60
CA TRP A 215 11.45 -4.48 10.47
C TRP A 215 12.51 -3.99 9.48
N TYR A 216 12.45 -2.71 9.07
CA TYR A 216 13.46 -2.15 8.17
C TYR A 216 14.87 -2.14 8.79
N GLY A 217 15.01 -1.89 10.10
CA GLY A 217 16.31 -2.00 10.78
C GLY A 217 16.86 -3.43 10.77
N THR A 218 16.00 -4.41 11.01
CA THR A 218 16.37 -5.83 10.91
C THR A 218 16.75 -6.19 9.47
N ARG A 219 15.93 -5.77 8.50
CA ARG A 219 16.15 -6.07 7.10
C ARG A 219 17.46 -5.48 6.58
N LEU A 220 17.73 -4.22 6.93
CA LEU A 220 18.99 -3.54 6.64
C LEU A 220 20.18 -4.35 7.17
N SER A 221 20.10 -4.83 8.41
CA SER A 221 21.15 -5.64 9.01
C SER A 221 21.34 -6.96 8.25
N ALA A 222 20.26 -7.64 7.88
CA ALA A 222 20.32 -8.89 7.13
C ALA A 222 20.93 -8.75 5.73
N ASP A 223 20.63 -7.65 5.03
CA ASP A 223 21.11 -7.42 3.67
C ASP A 223 22.55 -6.89 3.62
N PHE A 224 23.00 -6.12 4.63
CA PHE A 224 24.28 -5.39 4.59
C PHE A 224 25.35 -5.83 5.60
N VAL A 225 25.02 -6.61 6.64
CA VAL A 225 25.99 -7.06 7.65
C VAL A 225 26.45 -8.48 7.32
N ASP A 226 27.77 -8.69 7.24
CA ASP A 226 28.33 -10.03 7.14
C ASP A 226 28.24 -10.75 8.51
N PRO A 227 27.55 -11.90 8.60
CA PRO A 227 27.34 -12.56 9.88
C PRO A 227 28.63 -13.09 10.53
N LYS A 228 29.72 -13.26 9.77
CA LYS A 228 31.01 -13.75 10.27
C LYS A 228 31.88 -12.62 10.79
N THR A 229 31.92 -11.48 10.09
CA THR A 229 32.80 -10.36 10.45
C THR A 229 32.09 -9.30 11.27
N GLN A 230 30.75 -9.28 11.27
CA GLN A 230 29.91 -8.21 11.80
C GLN A 230 30.17 -6.84 11.14
N GLY A 231 30.89 -6.82 10.02
CA GLY A 231 31.18 -5.64 9.22
C GLY A 231 30.35 -5.60 7.92
N PRO A 232 30.65 -4.65 7.02
CA PRO A 232 29.96 -4.53 5.74
C PRO A 232 30.11 -5.80 4.90
N LYS A 233 29.00 -6.26 4.35
CA LYS A 233 28.97 -7.39 3.43
C LYS A 233 29.64 -6.99 2.12
N ALA A 234 30.55 -7.83 1.63
CA ALA A 234 31.29 -7.55 0.39
C ALA A 234 30.38 -7.37 -0.84
N SER A 235 29.24 -8.08 -0.85
CA SER A 235 28.17 -7.89 -1.83
C SER A 235 26.83 -7.99 -1.07
N PRO A 236 26.15 -6.85 -0.82
CA PRO A 236 24.89 -6.82 -0.11
C PRO A 236 23.75 -7.33 -1.00
N ASP A 237 22.69 -7.82 -0.37
CA ASP A 237 21.52 -8.35 -1.07
C ASP A 237 20.47 -7.25 -1.29
N ASN A 238 19.57 -7.46 -2.25
CA ASN A 238 18.31 -6.71 -2.41
C ASN A 238 18.46 -5.22 -2.66
N VAL A 239 19.56 -4.83 -3.30
CA VAL A 239 19.94 -3.44 -3.53
C VAL A 239 18.92 -2.73 -4.43
N GLN A 240 18.32 -3.44 -5.38
CA GLN A 240 17.26 -2.86 -6.20
C GLN A 240 15.99 -2.61 -5.41
N ARG A 241 15.61 -3.50 -4.47
CA ARG A 241 14.47 -3.25 -3.55
C ARG A 241 14.71 -2.03 -2.66
N TRP A 242 15.92 -1.85 -2.15
CA TRP A 242 16.28 -0.65 -1.38
C TRP A 242 16.17 0.63 -2.23
N MET A 243 16.68 0.62 -3.46
CA MET A 243 16.56 1.76 -4.39
C MET A 243 15.11 2.01 -4.85
N ALA A 244 14.26 0.98 -4.88
CA ALA A 244 12.86 1.11 -5.27
C ALA A 244 12.08 2.05 -4.34
N HIS A 245 12.40 2.14 -3.04
CA HIS A 245 11.77 3.10 -2.13
C HIS A 245 12.05 4.57 -2.49
N LEU A 246 13.19 4.84 -3.14
CA LEU A 246 13.56 6.19 -3.58
C LEU A 246 13.00 6.50 -4.98
N LEU A 247 13.03 5.52 -5.88
CA LEU A 247 12.76 5.68 -7.31
C LEU A 247 11.32 5.35 -7.73
N LEU A 248 10.63 4.49 -6.96
CA LEU A 248 9.27 4.04 -7.24
C LEU A 248 8.34 4.45 -6.10
N THR A 249 7.05 4.33 -6.38
CA THR A 249 6.01 4.34 -5.35
C THR A 249 5.62 2.89 -5.12
N THR A 250 6.23 2.24 -4.13
CA THR A 250 6.01 0.80 -3.92
C THR A 250 4.68 0.54 -3.20
N THR A 251 4.23 1.50 -2.40
CA THR A 251 2.92 1.53 -1.75
C THR A 251 2.43 2.96 -1.63
N VAL A 252 1.13 3.13 -1.33
CA VAL A 252 0.50 4.43 -1.11
C VAL A 252 -0.42 4.37 0.10
N ASN A 253 -0.61 5.52 0.72
CA ASN A 253 -1.64 5.75 1.71
C ASN A 253 -2.71 6.68 1.13
N PHE A 254 -3.83 6.82 1.84
CA PHE A 254 -4.88 7.76 1.53
C PHE A 254 -4.87 8.90 2.54
N ALA A 255 -5.02 10.11 2.03
CA ALA A 255 -5.16 11.31 2.83
C ALA A 255 -6.40 12.07 2.39
N THR A 256 -6.91 12.91 3.28
CA THR A 256 -7.99 13.85 2.98
C THR A 256 -7.63 15.22 3.48
N SER A 257 -8.34 16.24 3.01
CA SER A 257 -8.20 17.58 3.61
C SER A 257 -8.59 17.58 5.09
N THR A 258 -7.98 18.48 5.85
CA THR A 258 -8.33 18.76 7.25
C THR A 258 -9.19 20.01 7.33
N PHE A 259 -10.11 20.07 8.30
CA PHE A 259 -10.95 21.23 8.55
C PHE A 259 -10.64 21.82 9.92
N ASN A 260 -10.26 23.09 9.98
CA ASN A 260 -9.89 23.78 11.23
C ASN A 260 -11.05 24.57 11.85
N GLY A 261 -12.27 24.45 11.31
CA GLY A 261 -13.45 25.21 11.74
C GLY A 261 -13.87 26.32 10.78
N THR A 262 -12.97 26.79 9.91
CA THR A 262 -13.26 27.86 8.93
C THR A 262 -12.78 27.52 7.53
N THR A 263 -11.60 26.93 7.39
CA THR A 263 -10.99 26.60 6.10
C THR A 263 -10.62 25.12 6.02
N TYR A 264 -10.52 24.63 4.79
CA TYR A 264 -9.97 23.31 4.51
C TYR A 264 -8.51 23.45 4.10
N THR A 265 -7.65 22.57 4.59
CA THR A 265 -6.24 22.46 4.18
C THR A 265 -6.07 21.17 3.39
N ALA A 266 -5.56 21.29 2.16
CA ALA A 266 -5.23 20.14 1.33
C ALA A 266 -4.02 19.37 1.90
N ASP A 267 -3.98 18.05 1.69
CA ASP A 267 -2.85 17.25 2.13
C ASP A 267 -1.58 17.57 1.32
N MET A 268 -0.47 17.80 2.03
CA MET A 268 0.80 18.20 1.42
C MET A 268 1.40 17.10 0.52
N ASN A 269 1.09 15.82 0.75
CA ASN A 269 1.60 14.71 -0.07
C ASN A 269 1.01 14.67 -1.47
N LEU A 270 0.00 15.50 -1.76
CA LEU A 270 -0.40 15.73 -3.15
C LEU A 270 0.70 16.47 -3.93
N PHE A 271 1.39 17.40 -3.27
CA PHE A 271 2.27 18.41 -3.86
C PHE A 271 3.76 18.10 -3.71
N PHE A 272 4.20 17.50 -2.61
CA PHE A 272 5.58 17.06 -2.43
C PHE A 272 5.64 15.88 -1.47
N ASN A 273 6.76 15.15 -1.40
CA ASN A 273 6.86 13.95 -0.55
C ASN A 273 7.07 14.34 0.91
N SER A 274 6.05 14.91 1.56
CA SER A 274 6.14 15.40 2.93
C SER A 274 6.43 14.27 3.90
N GLU A 275 5.94 13.05 3.61
CA GLU A 275 6.28 11.85 4.36
C GLU A 275 7.78 11.63 4.46
N LEU A 276 8.52 11.65 3.35
CA LEU A 276 9.98 11.49 3.38
C LEU A 276 10.70 12.73 3.88
N LEU A 277 10.27 13.91 3.40
CA LEU A 277 11.00 15.16 3.58
C LEU A 277 10.84 15.75 4.99
N LEU A 278 9.83 15.31 5.74
CA LEU A 278 9.54 15.78 7.10
C LEU A 278 9.63 14.68 8.18
N SER A 279 9.83 13.41 7.83
CA SER A 279 9.88 12.28 8.80
C SER A 279 11.19 12.16 9.60
N GLY A 280 11.99 13.21 9.66
CA GLY A 280 13.21 13.28 10.49
C GLY A 280 14.52 13.00 9.76
N THR A 281 14.49 12.74 8.45
CA THR A 281 15.71 12.76 7.62
C THR A 281 15.85 14.14 6.98
N ASP A 282 16.80 14.94 7.46
CA ASP A 282 17.03 16.28 6.90
C ASP A 282 18.00 16.22 5.71
N PHE A 283 17.45 16.34 4.51
CA PHE A 283 18.25 16.47 3.28
C PHE A 283 18.73 17.91 3.02
N GLY A 284 18.28 18.87 3.83
CA GLY A 284 18.56 20.31 3.73
C GLY A 284 17.71 21.05 2.71
N ILE A 285 16.94 20.37 1.86
CA ILE A 285 16.29 20.99 0.69
C ILE A 285 14.96 21.67 0.99
N MET A 286 14.33 21.37 2.14
CA MET A 286 13.03 21.93 2.47
C MET A 286 13.15 23.39 2.94
N PRO A 287 12.38 24.33 2.35
CA PRO A 287 12.31 25.69 2.87
C PRO A 287 11.48 25.76 4.16
N ASP A 288 11.46 26.92 4.81
CA ASP A 288 10.53 27.20 5.90
C ASP A 288 9.08 27.11 5.41
N LEU A 289 8.34 26.14 5.97
CA LEU A 289 6.98 25.86 5.55
C LEU A 289 5.92 26.76 6.19
N THR A 290 6.28 27.62 7.15
CA THR A 290 5.33 28.47 7.89
C THR A 290 4.58 29.47 7.01
N SER A 291 5.09 29.73 5.80
CA SER A 291 4.47 30.65 4.83
C SER A 291 3.47 29.99 3.87
N PHE A 292 3.27 28.68 3.94
CA PHE A 292 2.37 27.94 3.06
C PHE A 292 1.25 27.28 3.88
N ASP A 293 0.00 27.63 3.58
CA ASP A 293 -1.16 27.15 4.34
C ASP A 293 -1.96 26.04 3.61
N PHE A 294 -1.73 25.87 2.30
CA PHE A 294 -2.42 24.94 1.41
C PHE A 294 -3.95 24.98 1.58
N THR A 295 -4.51 26.17 1.86
CA THR A 295 -5.94 26.29 2.16
C THR A 295 -6.78 26.46 0.90
N PHE A 296 -8.05 26.03 0.96
CA PHE A 296 -9.04 26.27 -0.08
C PHE A 296 -10.43 26.53 0.51
N ASP A 297 -11.26 27.27 -0.24
CA ASP A 297 -12.65 27.53 0.12
C ASP A 297 -13.55 26.33 -0.20
N TYR A 298 -14.47 26.01 0.73
CA TYR A 298 -15.39 24.89 0.56
C TYR A 298 -16.44 25.13 -0.54
N GLY A 299 -16.84 26.38 -0.76
CA GLY A 299 -17.74 26.76 -1.85
C GLY A 299 -17.11 26.46 -3.22
N MET A 300 -15.87 26.90 -3.42
CA MET A 300 -15.06 26.60 -4.61
C MET A 300 -14.85 25.10 -4.80
N TYR A 301 -14.49 24.39 -3.73
CA TYR A 301 -14.34 22.94 -3.77
C TYR A 301 -15.62 22.23 -4.21
N LYS A 302 -16.80 22.62 -3.66
CA LYS A 302 -18.08 22.05 -4.09
C LYS A 302 -18.35 22.28 -5.57
N LEU A 303 -18.02 23.47 -6.11
CA LEU A 303 -18.18 23.76 -7.53
C LEU A 303 -17.28 22.84 -8.38
N ALA A 304 -16.01 22.74 -8.03
CA ALA A 304 -15.04 21.90 -8.74
C ALA A 304 -15.40 20.41 -8.67
N ARG A 305 -15.76 19.91 -7.48
CA ARG A 305 -16.25 18.54 -7.24
C ARG A 305 -17.49 18.21 -8.06
N ASN A 306 -18.47 19.12 -8.09
CA ASN A 306 -19.69 18.94 -8.88
C ASN A 306 -19.40 19.01 -10.39
N ARG A 307 -18.48 19.88 -10.83
CA ARG A 307 -18.03 19.97 -12.24
C ARG A 307 -17.40 18.65 -12.70
N LEU A 308 -16.65 17.97 -11.83
CA LEU A 308 -16.08 16.65 -12.09
C LEU A 308 -17.08 15.49 -11.95
N ARG A 309 -18.22 15.74 -11.29
CA ARG A 309 -19.13 14.69 -10.82
C ARG A 309 -18.35 13.61 -10.08
N LEU A 310 -17.63 14.02 -9.04
CA LEU A 310 -16.93 13.09 -8.15
C LEU A 310 -17.96 12.30 -7.36
N CYS A 311 -17.93 10.97 -7.46
CA CYS A 311 -18.87 10.09 -6.79
C CYS A 311 -18.14 8.94 -6.11
N LEU A 312 -18.67 8.44 -4.99
CA LEU A 312 -18.28 7.12 -4.48
C LEU A 312 -19.10 6.06 -5.20
N LEU A 313 -18.40 5.03 -5.70
CA LEU A 313 -19.00 3.99 -6.52
C LEU A 313 -18.88 2.63 -5.83
N GLN A 314 -19.90 1.80 -5.98
CA GLN A 314 -19.85 0.39 -5.57
C GLN A 314 -20.09 -0.50 -6.79
N GLU A 315 -19.32 -1.59 -6.88
CA GLU A 315 -19.60 -2.66 -7.83
C GLU A 315 -20.82 -3.46 -7.38
N VAL A 316 -21.82 -3.59 -8.25
CA VAL A 316 -22.93 -4.52 -8.05
C VAL A 316 -22.54 -5.84 -8.71
N ARG A 317 -22.42 -6.88 -7.89
CA ARG A 317 -22.16 -8.23 -8.36
C ARG A 317 -23.49 -8.97 -8.54
N LYS A 318 -23.47 -10.03 -9.36
CA LYS A 318 -24.67 -10.84 -9.65
C LYS A 318 -25.42 -11.34 -8.40
N ASP A 319 -24.68 -11.62 -7.32
CA ASP A 319 -25.22 -12.12 -6.05
C ASP A 319 -25.30 -11.03 -4.95
N SER A 320 -24.96 -9.77 -5.27
CA SER A 320 -25.13 -8.65 -4.35
C SER A 320 -26.62 -8.33 -4.16
N PRO A 321 -27.04 -7.83 -2.98
CA PRO A 321 -28.39 -7.33 -2.81
C PRO A 321 -28.65 -6.21 -3.81
N VAL A 322 -29.86 -6.22 -4.39
CA VAL A 322 -30.25 -5.27 -5.43
C VAL A 322 -30.34 -3.86 -4.82
N PRO A 323 -29.68 -2.86 -5.44
CA PRO A 323 -29.83 -1.47 -5.02
C PRO A 323 -31.31 -1.02 -5.02
N PRO A 324 -31.76 -0.22 -4.05
CA PRO A 324 -33.11 0.32 -4.02
C PRO A 324 -33.46 1.12 -5.28
N PRO A 325 -34.74 1.18 -5.67
CA PRO A 325 -35.18 2.06 -6.75
C PRO A 325 -34.76 3.51 -6.47
N GLY A 326 -34.07 4.13 -7.44
CA GLY A 326 -33.62 5.52 -7.35
C GLY A 326 -32.12 5.71 -7.08
N VAL A 327 -31.38 4.65 -6.74
CA VAL A 327 -29.91 4.70 -6.72
C VAL A 327 -29.41 4.79 -8.18
N PRO A 328 -28.67 5.85 -8.57
CA PRO A 328 -28.17 5.98 -9.93
C PRO A 328 -27.17 4.87 -10.27
N SER A 329 -27.32 4.26 -11.44
CA SER A 329 -26.32 3.34 -11.99
C SER A 329 -25.51 3.98 -13.11
N VAL A 330 -24.27 3.52 -13.23
CA VAL A 330 -23.31 3.97 -14.23
C VAL A 330 -22.71 2.78 -14.93
N SER A 331 -22.57 2.88 -16.26
CA SER A 331 -21.84 1.90 -17.06
C SER A 331 -20.37 2.30 -17.14
N LEU A 332 -19.49 1.49 -16.52
CA LEU A 332 -18.04 1.62 -16.63
C LEU A 332 -17.44 0.31 -17.15
N VAL A 333 -16.18 0.37 -17.59
CA VAL A 333 -15.44 -0.83 -18.01
C VAL A 333 -15.24 -1.75 -16.79
N LYS A 334 -15.30 -3.06 -17.00
CA LYS A 334 -15.04 -4.03 -15.92
C LYS A 334 -13.62 -3.85 -15.38
N GLY A 335 -13.47 -3.92 -14.06
CA GLY A 335 -12.18 -3.68 -13.38
C GLY A 335 -11.78 -2.21 -13.29
N THR A 336 -12.68 -1.26 -13.55
CA THR A 336 -12.42 0.17 -13.35
C THR A 336 -12.14 0.51 -11.88
N LEU A 337 -12.75 -0.18 -10.92
CA LEU A 337 -12.53 -0.04 -9.47
C LEU A 337 -11.64 -1.16 -8.91
N GLY A 338 -10.72 -1.70 -9.73
CA GLY A 338 -9.79 -2.76 -9.34
C GLY A 338 -10.38 -4.16 -9.22
N GLY A 339 -11.68 -4.27 -8.89
CA GLY A 339 -12.39 -5.52 -8.70
C GLY A 339 -12.28 -6.51 -9.86
N GLY A 340 -11.75 -7.70 -9.57
CA GLY A 340 -11.81 -8.87 -10.46
C GLY A 340 -10.78 -8.92 -11.59
N LYS A 341 -9.75 -8.05 -11.60
CA LYS A 341 -8.66 -8.13 -12.58
C LYS A 341 -7.75 -9.34 -12.36
N GLU A 342 -7.36 -9.61 -11.12
CA GLU A 342 -6.51 -10.75 -10.76
C GLU A 342 -7.12 -12.11 -11.11
N THR A 343 -8.46 -12.20 -11.06
CA THR A 343 -9.18 -13.47 -11.20
C THR A 343 -9.87 -13.65 -12.54
N ALA A 344 -9.91 -12.59 -13.37
CA ALA A 344 -10.80 -12.47 -14.52
C ALA A 344 -12.28 -12.80 -14.24
N SER A 345 -12.67 -12.88 -12.96
CA SER A 345 -14.02 -13.24 -12.51
C SER A 345 -14.83 -11.97 -12.24
N ALA A 346 -14.97 -11.14 -13.27
CA ALA A 346 -15.82 -9.96 -13.19
C ALA A 346 -17.29 -10.36 -13.36
N ASP A 347 -17.87 -10.92 -12.29
CA ASP A 347 -19.33 -11.08 -12.10
C ASP A 347 -20.00 -9.73 -11.75
N ILE A 348 -19.40 -8.63 -12.22
CA ILE A 348 -19.91 -7.27 -12.09
C ILE A 348 -20.99 -7.07 -13.15
N THR A 349 -22.18 -6.70 -12.71
CA THR A 349 -23.34 -6.44 -13.56
C THR A 349 -23.51 -4.95 -13.83
N GLU A 350 -23.19 -4.09 -12.88
CA GLU A 350 -23.27 -2.62 -13.00
C GLU A 350 -22.46 -1.94 -11.88
N PHE A 351 -22.28 -0.61 -11.98
CA PHE A 351 -21.77 0.23 -10.91
C PHE A 351 -22.89 1.15 -10.41
N VAL A 352 -22.93 1.42 -9.11
CA VAL A 352 -23.90 2.33 -8.50
C VAL A 352 -23.23 3.48 -7.77
N GLU A 353 -23.86 4.65 -7.82
CA GLU A 353 -23.43 5.84 -7.09
C GLU A 353 -23.90 5.76 -5.64
N VAL A 354 -22.99 5.36 -4.74
CA VAL A 354 -23.24 5.32 -3.29
C VAL A 354 -23.41 6.73 -2.75
N LEU A 355 -22.51 7.64 -3.14
CA LEU A 355 -22.62 9.07 -2.85
C LEU A 355 -22.44 9.86 -4.15
N PRO A 356 -23.54 10.31 -4.80
CA PRO A 356 -23.47 11.09 -6.03
C PRO A 356 -22.98 12.52 -5.77
N ASN A 357 -22.08 13.03 -6.61
CA ASN A 357 -21.47 14.37 -6.49
C ASN A 357 -20.88 14.64 -5.10
N ASN A 358 -20.30 13.63 -4.46
CA ASN A 358 -19.68 13.72 -3.15
C ASN A 358 -18.53 12.70 -3.00
N GLU A 359 -17.50 13.08 -2.25
CA GLU A 359 -16.35 12.24 -1.89
C GLU A 359 -16.52 11.65 -0.47
N GLY A 360 -17.56 12.05 0.26
CA GLY A 360 -17.73 11.77 1.68
C GLY A 360 -16.83 12.68 2.51
N VAL A 361 -15.53 12.44 2.50
CA VAL A 361 -14.52 13.34 3.09
C VAL A 361 -13.90 14.20 1.98
N PRO A 362 -13.75 15.53 2.16
CA PRO A 362 -13.29 16.38 1.08
C PRO A 362 -11.84 16.12 0.65
N PHE A 363 -11.63 16.13 -0.67
CA PHE A 363 -10.32 16.12 -1.33
C PHE A 363 -9.48 14.88 -0.96
N VAL A 364 -10.00 13.69 -1.30
CA VAL A 364 -9.29 12.41 -1.06
C VAL A 364 -8.14 12.25 -2.06
N THR A 365 -6.91 12.13 -1.57
CA THR A 365 -5.70 12.00 -2.39
C THR A 365 -4.92 10.74 -2.06
N LEU A 366 -4.00 10.37 -2.95
CA LEU A 366 -2.97 9.38 -2.64
C LEU A 366 -1.78 10.12 -2.00
N GLN A 367 -1.24 9.53 -0.94
CA GLN A 367 -0.08 9.99 -0.18
C GLN A 367 1.07 8.98 -0.32
N THR A 368 2.30 9.47 -0.28
CA THR A 368 3.50 8.63 -0.16
C THR A 368 3.48 7.88 1.15
N ALA A 369 3.81 6.59 1.11
CA ALA A 369 3.64 5.74 2.28
C ALA A 369 4.80 5.88 3.27
N PHE A 370 4.49 5.72 4.56
CA PHE A 370 5.50 5.75 5.64
C PHE A 370 6.59 4.68 5.42
N GLU A 371 6.21 3.53 4.87
CA GLU A 371 7.10 2.41 4.57
C GLU A 371 8.17 2.79 3.53
N ASP A 372 7.82 3.56 2.50
CA ASP A 372 8.78 4.07 1.51
C ASP A 372 9.73 5.07 2.16
N ALA A 373 9.21 5.97 2.99
CA ALA A 373 10.04 6.94 3.72
C ALA A 373 11.03 6.24 4.68
N GLN A 374 10.59 5.19 5.39
CA GLN A 374 11.47 4.39 6.24
C GLN A 374 12.53 3.63 5.45
N GLY A 375 12.17 3.08 4.28
CA GLY A 375 13.12 2.45 3.37
C GLY A 375 14.24 3.40 2.95
N VAL A 376 13.89 4.63 2.53
CA VAL A 376 14.88 5.67 2.19
C VAL A 376 15.68 6.12 3.41
N ALA A 377 15.06 6.32 4.56
CA ALA A 377 15.76 6.70 5.80
C ALA A 377 16.82 5.67 6.20
N LYS A 378 16.54 4.36 6.05
CA LYS A 378 17.53 3.30 6.30
C LYS A 378 18.65 3.27 5.27
N LEU A 379 18.33 3.52 4.00
CA LEU A 379 19.33 3.66 2.94
C LEU A 379 20.29 4.84 3.21
N TYR A 380 19.78 5.91 3.82
CA TYR A 380 20.54 7.10 4.23
C TYR A 380 21.30 6.95 5.56
N SER A 381 21.06 5.89 6.33
CA SER A 381 21.62 5.72 7.68
C SER A 381 22.36 4.41 7.89
N LEU A 382 23.05 3.92 6.85
CA LEU A 382 23.91 2.73 6.92
C LEU A 382 25.00 2.85 8.00
N GLY A 383 25.51 4.06 8.27
CA GLY A 383 26.48 4.31 9.34
C GLY A 383 25.95 3.92 10.74
N GLY A 384 24.63 3.84 10.91
CA GLY A 384 24.00 3.34 12.14
C GLY A 384 24.23 1.86 12.42
N LEU A 385 24.78 1.09 11.46
CA LEU A 385 25.15 -0.33 11.64
C LEU A 385 26.48 -0.51 12.39
N GLY A 386 27.31 0.53 12.49
CA GLY A 386 28.56 0.53 13.26
C GLY A 386 29.77 1.01 12.48
N ASP A 387 30.94 0.92 13.12
CA ASP A 387 32.21 1.34 12.54
C ASP A 387 32.54 0.55 11.27
N GLY A 388 33.00 1.25 10.23
CA GLY A 388 33.39 0.65 8.95
C GLY A 388 32.27 0.56 7.92
N PHE A 389 31.02 0.84 8.28
CA PHE A 389 29.93 1.02 7.32
C PHE A 389 30.00 2.40 6.66
N PRO A 390 29.60 2.52 5.37
CA PRO A 390 29.44 3.82 4.75
C PRO A 390 28.25 4.54 5.40
N GLN A 391 28.26 5.87 5.38
CA GLN A 391 27.16 6.65 5.96
C GLN A 391 25.82 6.34 5.28
N CYS A 392 25.84 6.25 3.95
CA CYS A 392 24.67 6.06 3.08
C CYS A 392 24.99 5.04 1.97
N LEU A 393 23.96 4.40 1.40
CA LEU A 393 24.14 3.53 0.23
C LEU A 393 24.44 4.31 -1.06
N VAL A 394 23.84 5.49 -1.18
CA VAL A 394 24.14 6.51 -2.19
C VAL A 394 24.36 7.86 -1.49
N SER A 395 25.13 8.74 -2.10
CA SER A 395 25.48 10.04 -1.55
C SER A 395 24.28 10.96 -1.38
N ASP A 396 24.40 11.91 -0.46
CA ASP A 396 23.43 12.99 -0.25
C ASP A 396 23.11 13.73 -1.56
N LYS A 397 24.14 13.96 -2.39
CA LYS A 397 23.99 14.58 -3.71
C LYS A 397 23.09 13.75 -4.61
N ALA A 398 23.28 12.43 -4.67
CA ALA A 398 22.44 11.55 -5.47
C ALA A 398 20.98 11.58 -4.99
N ILE A 399 20.74 11.52 -3.67
CA ILE A 399 19.39 11.56 -3.10
C ILE A 399 18.72 12.89 -3.39
N ARG A 400 19.38 14.02 -3.08
CA ARG A 400 18.87 15.36 -3.40
C ARG A 400 18.58 15.51 -4.89
N THR A 401 19.45 14.99 -5.75
CA THR A 401 19.25 15.04 -7.20
C THR A 401 17.98 14.29 -7.62
N ILE A 402 17.75 13.08 -7.09
CA ILE A 402 16.52 12.32 -7.38
C ILE A 402 15.27 13.02 -6.87
N LEU A 403 15.32 13.55 -5.65
CA LEU A 403 14.20 14.29 -5.09
C LEU A 403 13.90 15.54 -5.92
N MET A 404 14.93 16.26 -6.37
CA MET A 404 14.80 17.48 -7.17
C MET A 404 14.51 17.27 -8.66
N LEU A 405 14.54 16.03 -9.15
CA LEU A 405 14.20 15.69 -10.53
C LEU A 405 12.74 16.05 -10.83
N ASP A 406 11.84 15.73 -9.89
CA ASP A 406 10.41 15.98 -10.00
C ASP A 406 9.69 16.00 -8.64
N PHE A 407 10.22 16.75 -7.68
CA PHE A 407 9.69 16.83 -6.31
C PHE A 407 8.18 17.14 -6.24
N TRP A 408 7.63 17.77 -7.26
CA TRP A 408 6.20 18.09 -7.44
C TRP A 408 5.31 16.88 -7.80
N ASN A 409 5.89 15.72 -8.11
CA ASN A 409 5.20 14.45 -8.37
C ASN A 409 5.62 13.38 -7.33
N PRO A 410 5.18 13.49 -6.07
CA PRO A 410 5.63 12.62 -4.98
C PRO A 410 5.17 11.16 -5.13
N VAL A 411 3.95 10.97 -5.63
CA VAL A 411 3.32 9.67 -5.89
C VAL A 411 3.28 9.43 -7.39
N TYR A 412 3.74 8.24 -7.82
CA TYR A 412 3.82 7.81 -9.22
C TYR A 412 4.62 8.75 -10.11
N SER A 413 5.91 8.90 -9.81
CA SER A 413 6.85 9.53 -10.73
C SER A 413 7.34 8.53 -11.78
N TRP A 414 6.93 8.70 -13.04
CA TRP A 414 7.54 7.93 -14.13
C TRP A 414 8.97 8.39 -14.42
N ARG A 415 9.32 9.64 -14.09
CA ARG A 415 10.67 10.20 -14.30
C ARG A 415 11.69 9.49 -13.42
N ARG A 416 11.40 9.33 -12.13
CA ARG A 416 12.19 8.50 -11.20
C ARG A 416 12.08 7.02 -11.55
N GLY A 417 10.88 6.56 -11.91
CA GLY A 417 10.64 5.17 -12.23
C GLY A 417 11.46 4.64 -13.42
N VAL A 418 11.66 5.42 -14.48
CA VAL A 418 12.54 5.00 -15.59
C VAL A 418 14.00 4.91 -15.19
N LEU A 419 14.44 5.61 -14.13
CA LEU A 419 15.82 5.52 -13.64
C LEU A 419 16.09 4.20 -12.91
N MET A 420 15.04 3.50 -12.49
CA MET A 420 15.11 2.16 -11.88
C MET A 420 15.73 1.13 -12.84
N ASP A 421 15.50 1.27 -14.16
CA ASP A 421 16.05 0.38 -15.20
C ASP A 421 17.58 0.35 -15.21
N TYR A 422 18.24 1.39 -14.67
CA TYR A 422 19.69 1.52 -14.65
C TYR A 422 20.33 1.05 -13.33
N VAL A 423 19.53 0.75 -12.30
CA VAL A 423 20.07 0.33 -10.99
C VAL A 423 20.68 -1.07 -11.13
N PRO A 424 21.98 -1.25 -10.83
CA PRO A 424 22.61 -2.56 -10.83
C PRO A 424 21.90 -3.54 -9.89
N SER A 425 21.78 -4.82 -10.30
CA SER A 425 21.28 -5.88 -9.42
C SER A 425 22.26 -6.29 -8.32
N GLN A 426 23.52 -5.85 -8.43
CA GLN A 426 24.58 -6.15 -7.48
C GLN A 426 25.50 -4.94 -7.31
N THR A 427 26.02 -4.79 -6.09
CA THR A 427 27.04 -3.82 -5.74
C THR A 427 28.16 -4.50 -4.96
N ALA A 428 29.34 -3.88 -4.94
CA ALA A 428 30.49 -4.35 -4.18
C ALA A 428 30.93 -3.30 -3.16
N PHE A 429 31.31 -3.76 -1.97
CA PHE A 429 31.95 -2.91 -0.97
C PHE A 429 33.43 -2.71 -1.34
N VAL A 430 33.80 -1.48 -1.70
CA VAL A 430 35.12 -1.11 -2.19
C VAL A 430 35.53 0.23 -1.55
N ASP A 431 36.73 0.28 -0.99
CA ASP A 431 37.33 1.51 -0.43
C ASP A 431 36.43 2.24 0.59
N GLY A 432 35.73 1.48 1.45
CA GLY A 432 34.89 2.05 2.51
C GLY A 432 33.49 2.49 2.07
N THR A 433 33.10 2.23 0.81
CA THR A 433 31.76 2.52 0.29
C THR A 433 31.27 1.43 -0.67
N TYR A 434 30.03 1.53 -1.14
CA TYR A 434 29.48 0.65 -2.17
C TYR A 434 29.63 1.28 -3.56
N ASP A 435 30.03 0.49 -4.56
CA ASP A 435 30.22 0.98 -5.95
C ASP A 435 28.91 1.18 -6.74
N LEU A 436 27.76 1.08 -6.06
CA LEU A 436 26.41 1.17 -6.62
C LEU A 436 26.19 2.47 -7.37
N GLU A 437 26.40 3.61 -6.70
CA GLU A 437 26.14 4.93 -7.28
C GLU A 437 26.96 5.14 -8.54
N LYS A 438 28.27 4.88 -8.47
CA LYS A 438 29.17 5.03 -9.63
C LYS A 438 28.69 4.20 -10.83
N LYS A 439 28.31 2.95 -10.62
CA LYS A 439 27.79 2.07 -11.68
C LYS A 439 26.45 2.57 -12.23
N TRP A 440 25.57 3.01 -11.34
CA TRP A 440 24.25 3.52 -11.71
C TRP A 440 24.32 4.81 -12.54
N ILE A 441 25.10 5.81 -12.09
CA ILE A 441 25.33 7.05 -12.85
C ILE A 441 25.96 6.76 -14.21
N ALA A 442 26.94 5.85 -14.26
CA ALA A 442 27.57 5.45 -15.52
C ALA A 442 26.56 4.78 -16.48
N ALA A 443 25.65 3.94 -15.96
CA ALA A 443 24.61 3.30 -16.75
C ALA A 443 23.59 4.32 -17.30
N ILE A 444 23.22 5.33 -16.52
CA ILE A 444 22.37 6.44 -16.99
C ILE A 444 23.11 7.24 -18.08
N GLY A 445 24.38 7.59 -17.87
CA GLY A 445 25.21 8.31 -18.83
C GLY A 445 25.43 7.59 -20.15
N ALA A 446 25.42 6.25 -20.14
CA ALA A 446 25.53 5.41 -21.33
C ALA A 446 24.19 5.25 -22.09
N SER A 447 23.07 5.73 -21.54
CA SER A 447 21.76 5.63 -22.17
C SER A 447 21.66 6.45 -23.44
N SER A 448 20.94 5.94 -24.44
CA SER A 448 20.58 6.72 -25.64
C SER A 448 19.67 7.93 -25.34
N TYR A 449 19.12 7.99 -24.12
CA TYR A 449 18.32 9.13 -23.66
C TYR A 449 19.16 10.20 -22.97
N ALA A 450 20.41 9.91 -22.57
CA ALA A 450 21.24 10.84 -21.78
C ALA A 450 21.49 12.21 -22.45
N THR A 451 21.32 12.30 -23.77
CA THR A 451 21.49 13.54 -24.54
C THR A 451 20.16 14.15 -25.02
N GLN A 452 19.01 13.57 -24.64
CA GLN A 452 17.69 14.07 -25.00
C GLN A 452 17.20 15.00 -23.89
N GLU A 453 17.09 16.30 -24.19
CA GLU A 453 16.84 17.36 -23.21
C GLU A 453 15.62 17.11 -22.30
N ASP A 454 14.52 16.61 -22.87
CA ASP A 454 13.28 16.32 -22.13
C ASP A 454 13.28 14.95 -21.41
N SER A 455 14.36 14.17 -21.53
CA SER A 455 14.43 12.86 -20.90
C SER A 455 14.76 12.96 -19.41
N PRO A 456 14.22 12.05 -18.58
CA PRO A 456 14.61 11.96 -17.18
C PRO A 456 16.10 11.71 -16.98
N GLU A 457 16.75 10.95 -17.87
CA GLU A 457 18.18 10.69 -17.82
C GLU A 457 19.02 11.96 -18.00
N CYS A 458 18.74 12.76 -19.04
CA CYS A 458 19.45 14.01 -19.28
C CYS A 458 19.23 15.01 -18.15
N GLN A 459 17.99 15.15 -17.67
CA GLN A 459 17.65 16.06 -16.56
C GLN A 459 18.32 15.65 -15.26
N PHE A 460 18.30 14.34 -14.95
CA PHE A 460 19.01 13.79 -13.79
C PHE A 460 20.51 14.05 -13.87
N LEU A 461 21.15 13.77 -15.02
CA LEU A 461 22.58 14.01 -15.19
C LEU A 461 22.93 15.51 -15.12
N ALA A 462 22.06 16.39 -15.64
CA ALA A 462 22.27 17.83 -15.54
C ALA A 462 22.25 18.30 -14.07
N LEU A 463 21.30 17.80 -13.27
CA LEU A 463 21.24 18.08 -11.83
C LEU A 463 22.42 17.46 -11.07
N TYR A 464 22.75 16.19 -11.36
CA TYR A 464 23.83 15.45 -10.68
C TYR A 464 25.22 16.01 -11.00
N ASN A 465 25.46 16.47 -12.23
CA ASN A 465 26.75 17.05 -12.64
C ASN A 465 26.86 18.53 -12.26
N GLY A 466 25.74 19.20 -11.99
CA GLY A 466 25.70 20.58 -11.51
C GLY A 466 26.16 20.76 -10.07
N ASP A 467 26.07 22.00 -9.59
CA ASP A 467 26.34 22.35 -8.20
C ASP A 467 25.27 21.76 -7.28
N ASP A 468 25.71 21.13 -6.18
CA ASP A 468 24.84 20.66 -5.10
C ASP A 468 24.49 21.82 -4.15
N ASP A 469 23.91 22.89 -4.71
CA ASP A 469 23.58 24.11 -3.99
C ASP A 469 22.15 24.02 -3.42
N VAL A 470 22.09 23.63 -2.15
CA VAL A 470 20.85 23.50 -1.38
C VAL A 470 20.00 24.78 -1.41
N SER A 471 20.61 25.96 -1.46
CA SER A 471 19.85 27.22 -1.50
C SER A 471 19.06 27.39 -2.80
N LYS A 472 19.60 26.89 -3.93
CA LYS A 472 18.88 26.83 -5.21
C LYS A 472 17.71 25.86 -5.13
N TYR A 473 17.87 24.72 -4.46
CA TYR A 473 16.78 23.75 -4.28
C TYR A 473 15.65 24.31 -3.40
N GLN A 474 16.00 24.94 -2.27
CA GLN A 474 15.04 25.63 -1.40
C GLN A 474 14.28 26.72 -2.16
N THR A 475 14.97 27.51 -3.00
CA THR A 475 14.34 28.55 -3.83
C THR A 475 13.36 27.96 -4.85
N ARG A 476 13.74 26.88 -5.53
CA ARG A 476 12.86 26.16 -6.48
C ARG A 476 11.60 25.64 -5.79
N ILE A 477 11.75 24.97 -4.64
CA ILE A 477 10.62 24.45 -3.86
C ILE A 477 9.74 25.61 -3.35
N THR A 478 10.34 26.71 -2.89
CA THR A 478 9.59 27.90 -2.43
C THR A 478 8.72 28.46 -3.55
N ASN A 479 9.29 28.67 -4.75
CA ASN A 479 8.55 29.17 -5.91
C ASN A 479 7.39 28.24 -6.30
N TYR A 480 7.63 26.93 -6.30
CA TYR A 480 6.61 25.91 -6.55
C TYR A 480 5.48 25.99 -5.52
N LEU A 481 5.80 25.98 -4.22
CA LEU A 481 4.80 25.99 -3.15
C LEU A 481 3.99 27.31 -3.15
N THR A 482 4.61 28.44 -3.47
CA THR A 482 3.90 29.70 -3.68
C THR A 482 2.88 29.58 -4.83
N ALA A 483 3.27 28.97 -5.96
CA ALA A 483 2.37 28.77 -7.08
C ALA A 483 1.21 27.80 -6.72
N VAL A 484 1.49 26.76 -5.94
CA VAL A 484 0.47 25.83 -5.44
C VAL A 484 -0.56 26.54 -4.57
N CYS A 485 -0.14 27.36 -3.61
CA CYS A 485 -1.06 28.11 -2.76
C CYS A 485 -1.91 29.09 -3.57
N ALA A 486 -1.32 29.76 -4.57
CA ALA A 486 -2.06 30.64 -5.48
C ALA A 486 -3.13 29.89 -6.28
N LYS A 487 -2.82 28.67 -6.76
CA LYS A 487 -3.75 27.80 -7.50
C LYS A 487 -4.86 27.22 -6.62
N LEU A 488 -4.58 26.85 -5.38
CA LEU A 488 -5.61 26.40 -4.43
C LEU A 488 -6.62 27.50 -4.09
N SER A 489 -6.18 28.76 -4.13
CA SER A 489 -7.01 29.95 -3.93
C SER A 489 -7.81 30.34 -5.18
N ASP A 490 -7.63 29.65 -6.30
CA ASP A 490 -8.31 29.90 -7.58
C ASP A 490 -9.30 28.76 -7.92
N PRO A 491 -10.54 29.04 -8.35
CA PRO A 491 -11.52 27.99 -8.65
C PRO A 491 -11.11 27.02 -9.76
N ASP A 492 -10.44 27.51 -10.80
CA ASP A 492 -9.98 26.65 -11.89
C ASP A 492 -8.71 25.89 -11.48
N GLY A 493 -7.82 26.50 -10.69
CA GLY A 493 -6.67 25.83 -10.09
C GLY A 493 -7.06 24.68 -9.14
N LEU A 494 -8.08 24.89 -8.30
CA LEU A 494 -8.61 23.83 -7.44
C LEU A 494 -9.24 22.69 -8.24
N TYR A 495 -9.98 23.01 -9.32
CA TYR A 495 -10.48 22.01 -10.25
C TYR A 495 -9.35 21.22 -10.92
N GLU A 496 -8.28 21.90 -11.32
CA GLU A 496 -7.08 21.29 -11.90
C GLU A 496 -6.43 20.30 -10.92
N TYR A 497 -6.32 20.63 -9.63
CA TYR A 497 -5.79 19.71 -8.63
C TYR A 497 -6.70 18.53 -8.28
N LEU A 498 -8.03 18.69 -8.36
CA LEU A 498 -8.94 17.54 -8.28
C LEU A 498 -8.81 16.62 -9.51
N CYS A 499 -8.54 17.18 -10.70
CA CYS A 499 -8.20 16.38 -11.89
C CYS A 499 -6.89 15.61 -11.66
N LEU A 500 -5.87 16.24 -11.06
CA LEU A 500 -4.59 15.60 -10.74
C LEU A 500 -4.77 14.45 -9.73
N ALA A 501 -5.55 14.67 -8.67
CA ALA A 501 -5.90 13.64 -7.71
C ALA A 501 -6.60 12.45 -8.39
N GLU A 502 -7.55 12.72 -9.29
CA GLU A 502 -8.21 11.66 -10.06
C GLU A 502 -7.27 10.92 -11.00
N ALA A 503 -6.32 11.61 -11.65
CA ALA A 503 -5.31 10.98 -12.49
C ALA A 503 -4.49 9.94 -11.69
N LYS A 504 -4.01 10.33 -10.50
CA LYS A 504 -3.28 9.45 -9.57
C LYS A 504 -4.15 8.28 -9.10
N ARG A 505 -5.42 8.50 -8.75
CA ARG A 505 -6.36 7.42 -8.38
C ARG A 505 -6.56 6.43 -9.54
N ARG A 506 -6.63 6.90 -10.80
CA ARG A 506 -6.74 6.00 -11.97
C ARG A 506 -5.48 5.19 -12.26
N ILE A 507 -4.30 5.68 -11.88
CA ILE A 507 -3.04 4.92 -11.93
C ILE A 507 -3.05 3.83 -10.85
N TYR A 508 -3.60 4.12 -9.66
CA TYR A 508 -3.67 3.16 -8.53
C TYR A 508 -4.74 2.07 -8.69
N ARG A 509 -5.96 2.40 -9.13
CA ARG A 509 -7.10 1.45 -9.19
C ARG A 509 -6.80 0.10 -9.88
N PRO A 510 -6.00 0.02 -10.95
CA PRO A 510 -5.64 -1.27 -11.54
C PRO A 510 -4.81 -2.20 -10.66
N LEU A 511 -4.17 -1.69 -9.60
CA LEU A 511 -3.27 -2.47 -8.76
C LEU A 511 -4.05 -3.45 -7.87
N PRO A 512 -3.49 -4.63 -7.57
CA PRO A 512 -4.11 -5.67 -6.72
C PRO A 512 -4.34 -5.21 -5.25
N LEU A 513 -3.89 -4.01 -4.91
CA LEU A 513 -4.06 -3.35 -3.62
C LEU A 513 -5.44 -2.67 -3.44
N ASP A 514 -6.30 -2.72 -4.45
CA ASP A 514 -7.58 -1.99 -4.49
C ASP A 514 -8.68 -2.69 -3.69
N GLU A 515 -8.58 -2.62 -2.37
CA GLU A 515 -9.65 -3.06 -1.45
C GLU A 515 -10.65 -1.94 -1.14
N PHE A 516 -10.82 -0.92 -1.99
CA PHE A 516 -11.29 0.40 -1.56
C PHE A 516 -12.25 1.10 -2.54
N GLY A 517 -13.10 0.34 -3.23
CA GLY A 517 -13.99 0.89 -4.26
C GLY A 517 -14.85 2.07 -3.78
N VAL A 518 -15.35 2.01 -2.54
CA VAL A 518 -16.20 3.05 -1.92
C VAL A 518 -15.38 4.05 -1.08
N GLN A 519 -14.06 3.92 -1.05
CA GLN A 519 -13.17 4.81 -0.31
C GLN A 519 -12.55 5.88 -1.22
N LEU A 520 -12.31 5.55 -2.49
CA LEU A 520 -11.74 6.45 -3.48
C LEU A 520 -12.82 6.97 -4.45
N PRO A 521 -13.11 8.28 -4.46
CA PRO A 521 -14.12 8.83 -5.36
C PRO A 521 -13.64 8.82 -6.81
N TYR A 522 -14.59 8.73 -7.72
CA TYR A 522 -14.39 8.60 -9.16
C TYR A 522 -15.02 9.79 -9.90
N ALA A 523 -14.28 10.42 -10.82
CA ALA A 523 -14.80 11.53 -11.62
C ALA A 523 -15.56 11.01 -12.84
N LEU A 524 -16.89 11.10 -12.81
CA LEU A 524 -17.76 10.61 -13.87
C LEU A 524 -17.83 11.52 -15.09
N ASN A 525 -17.49 12.81 -14.95
CA ASN A 525 -17.42 13.74 -16.09
C ASN A 525 -16.08 13.69 -16.84
N LEU A 526 -15.13 12.87 -16.39
CA LEU A 526 -13.90 12.59 -17.13
C LEU A 526 -14.04 11.24 -17.86
N PRO A 527 -13.84 11.20 -19.20
CA PRO A 527 -13.87 9.96 -19.98
C PRO A 527 -12.98 8.87 -19.39
N VAL A 528 -13.30 7.59 -19.60
CA VAL A 528 -12.51 6.47 -19.05
C VAL A 528 -11.06 6.52 -19.55
N ASP A 529 -10.88 6.87 -20.83
CA ASP A 529 -9.63 7.07 -21.55
C ASP A 529 -9.03 8.47 -21.40
N TRP A 530 -9.54 9.29 -20.47
CA TRP A 530 -8.99 10.61 -20.21
C TRP A 530 -7.48 10.54 -19.93
N ALA A 531 -6.74 11.39 -20.65
CA ALA A 531 -5.30 11.48 -20.56
C ALA A 531 -4.88 11.70 -19.10
N LYS A 532 -3.95 10.88 -18.63
CA LYS A 532 -3.39 11.08 -17.29
C LYS A 532 -2.51 12.32 -17.33
N ILE A 533 -2.57 13.09 -16.25
CA ILE A 533 -1.83 14.34 -16.09
C ILE A 533 -0.82 14.21 -14.94
N GLU A 534 0.27 14.96 -15.05
CA GLU A 534 1.27 15.15 -14.01
C GLU A 534 1.35 16.63 -13.63
N MET A 535 1.87 16.89 -12.43
CA MET A 535 2.17 18.23 -11.98
C MET A 535 3.46 18.75 -12.65
N GLN A 536 3.62 20.07 -12.71
CA GLN A 536 4.81 20.79 -13.19
C GLN A 536 5.41 21.67 -12.08
N GLU A 537 6.67 22.08 -12.27
CA GLU A 537 7.40 22.92 -11.29
C GLU A 537 6.78 24.31 -11.06
N ASP A 538 5.96 24.80 -12.00
CA ASP A 538 5.22 26.07 -11.87
C ASP A 538 3.85 25.91 -11.20
N GLY A 539 3.55 24.72 -10.68
CA GLY A 539 2.28 24.43 -10.02
C GLY A 539 1.11 24.15 -10.97
N THR A 540 1.33 24.14 -12.28
CA THR A 540 0.32 23.72 -13.28
C THR A 540 0.38 22.22 -13.55
N THR A 541 -0.55 21.71 -14.35
CA THR A 541 -0.58 20.31 -14.78
C THR A 541 -0.43 20.18 -16.30
N THR A 542 0.14 19.05 -16.73
CA THR A 542 0.30 18.71 -18.14
C THR A 542 -0.08 17.25 -18.37
N PRO A 543 -0.52 16.84 -19.58
CA PRO A 543 -0.58 15.43 -19.94
C PRO A 543 0.77 14.73 -19.78
N ILE A 544 0.74 13.52 -19.22
CA ILE A 544 1.94 12.67 -19.12
C ILE A 544 2.39 12.32 -20.54
N PRO A 545 3.67 12.50 -20.88
CA PRO A 545 4.16 12.22 -22.22
C PRO A 545 4.06 10.72 -22.55
N PRO A 546 4.03 10.32 -23.85
CA PRO A 546 3.86 8.93 -24.26
C PRO A 546 4.82 7.95 -23.56
N ARG A 547 6.08 8.34 -23.38
CA ARG A 547 7.08 7.53 -22.68
C ARG A 547 6.72 7.25 -21.21
N GLY A 548 6.12 8.22 -20.52
CA GLY A 548 5.63 8.05 -19.15
C GLY A 548 4.41 7.15 -19.10
N MET A 549 3.49 7.31 -20.05
CA MET A 549 2.34 6.42 -20.20
C MET A 549 2.74 4.97 -20.49
N ASP A 550 3.74 4.76 -21.37
CA ASP A 550 4.30 3.44 -21.64
C ASP A 550 4.91 2.81 -20.38
N PHE A 551 5.65 3.61 -19.58
CA PHE A 551 6.19 3.15 -18.30
C PHE A 551 5.08 2.68 -17.36
N PHE A 552 4.05 3.50 -17.14
CA PHE A 552 2.93 3.12 -16.27
C PHE A 552 2.20 1.90 -16.77
N GLN A 553 1.91 1.82 -18.08
CA GLN A 553 1.24 0.65 -18.64
C GLN A 553 2.04 -0.62 -18.34
N LEU A 554 3.34 -0.62 -18.63
CA LEU A 554 4.21 -1.76 -18.40
C LEU A 554 4.32 -2.13 -16.92
N TRP A 555 4.49 -1.14 -16.05
CA TRP A 555 4.69 -1.38 -14.63
C TRP A 555 3.38 -1.82 -13.96
N ILE A 556 2.27 -1.13 -14.22
CA ILE A 556 0.95 -1.53 -13.72
C ILE A 556 0.57 -2.91 -14.23
N ASP A 557 0.76 -3.21 -15.52
CA ASP A 557 0.49 -4.55 -16.05
C ASP A 557 1.36 -5.61 -15.37
N SER A 558 2.63 -5.26 -15.09
CA SER A 558 3.53 -6.15 -14.34
C SER A 558 3.10 -6.34 -12.90
N LEU A 559 2.34 -5.43 -12.29
CA LEU A 559 1.84 -5.53 -10.92
C LEU A 559 0.46 -6.18 -10.84
N ALA A 560 -0.36 -6.05 -11.88
CA ALA A 560 -1.73 -6.57 -11.93
C ALA A 560 -1.82 -8.01 -12.48
N GLY A 561 -0.70 -8.59 -12.95
CA GLY A 561 -0.63 -9.95 -13.49
C GLY A 561 -0.43 -11.04 -12.43
N PHE A 562 -0.39 -12.30 -12.87
CA PHE A 562 -0.12 -13.49 -12.03
C PHE A 562 1.31 -13.53 -11.47
N ASP A 563 2.23 -12.79 -12.07
CA ASP A 563 3.62 -12.66 -11.63
C ASP A 563 3.93 -11.20 -11.29
N PRO A 564 3.38 -10.67 -10.18
CA PRO A 564 3.48 -9.25 -9.86
C PRO A 564 4.93 -8.84 -9.56
N LYS A 565 5.53 -7.93 -10.33
CA LYS A 565 6.93 -7.48 -10.13
C LYS A 565 6.98 -6.03 -9.65
N VAL A 566 7.47 -5.82 -8.42
CA VAL A 566 7.66 -4.45 -7.90
C VAL A 566 8.71 -3.70 -8.72
N ILE A 567 9.82 -4.36 -9.03
CA ILE A 567 10.89 -3.80 -9.87
C ILE A 567 10.52 -4.07 -11.33
N PRO A 568 10.31 -3.03 -12.16
CA PRO A 568 10.01 -3.19 -13.58
C PRO A 568 11.06 -4.03 -14.31
N ALA A 569 10.64 -4.87 -15.24
CA ALA A 569 11.56 -5.62 -16.09
C ALA A 569 12.32 -4.68 -17.05
N SER A 570 13.66 -4.80 -17.09
CA SER A 570 14.49 -3.98 -17.97
C SER A 570 14.04 -4.07 -19.44
N LYS A 571 14.14 -2.97 -20.18
CA LYS A 571 13.83 -2.95 -21.63
C LYS A 571 14.64 -3.97 -22.44
N SER A 572 15.83 -4.37 -21.99
CA SER A 572 16.71 -5.33 -22.68
C SER A 572 16.17 -6.76 -22.68
N THR A 573 15.35 -7.14 -21.69
CA THR A 573 14.76 -8.48 -21.55
C THR A 573 13.51 -8.65 -22.44
N LYS A 574 13.02 -7.57 -23.07
CA LYS A 574 11.77 -7.55 -23.85
C LYS A 574 11.81 -8.30 -25.17
N SER A 575 12.97 -8.69 -25.68
CA SER A 575 13.04 -9.39 -26.98
C SER A 575 12.50 -10.83 -26.93
N LYS A 576 12.16 -11.40 -25.75
CA LYS A 576 11.63 -12.77 -25.63
C LYS A 576 10.22 -12.92 -25.05
N VAL A 577 9.61 -11.86 -24.50
CA VAL A 577 8.33 -11.97 -23.75
C VAL A 577 7.15 -11.29 -24.46
N ALA A 578 7.40 -10.55 -25.55
CA ALA A 578 6.31 -9.96 -26.32
C ALA A 578 5.46 -11.05 -27.01
N MET A 579 4.16 -11.06 -26.66
CA MET A 579 3.07 -11.74 -27.36
C MET A 579 2.82 -13.25 -27.11
N SER A 580 2.93 -13.72 -25.87
CA SER A 580 2.18 -14.93 -25.47
C SER A 580 1.49 -14.75 -24.13
N GLY A 581 0.18 -14.45 -24.16
CA GLY A 581 -0.70 -14.86 -23.06
C GLY A 581 -1.43 -13.80 -22.25
N ALA A 582 -1.80 -12.64 -22.81
CA ALA A 582 -2.94 -11.88 -22.27
C ALA A 582 -4.26 -12.61 -22.66
N ARG A 583 -4.43 -13.84 -22.18
CA ARG A 583 -5.74 -14.52 -22.13
C ARG A 583 -6.09 -14.67 -20.67
N ALA A 584 -7.15 -13.99 -20.26
CA ALA A 584 -7.84 -14.19 -19.00
C ALA A 584 -8.14 -15.69 -18.79
N SER A 585 -7.28 -16.37 -18.03
CA SER A 585 -7.50 -17.73 -17.53
C SER A 585 -7.61 -17.68 -16.00
N LYS A 586 -8.51 -18.50 -15.47
CA LYS A 586 -9.02 -18.45 -14.10
C LYS A 586 -7.90 -18.57 -13.05
N CYS A 587 -7.73 -17.54 -12.24
CA CYS A 587 -7.15 -17.66 -10.91
C CYS A 587 -8.06 -18.61 -10.07
N PRO A 588 -7.54 -19.40 -9.12
CA PRO A 588 -8.36 -20.21 -8.23
C PRO A 588 -9.39 -19.33 -7.52
N THR A 589 -10.63 -19.44 -7.99
CA THR A 589 -11.79 -18.75 -7.44
C THR A 589 -11.90 -19.02 -5.94
N MET A 590 -11.96 -17.96 -5.12
CA MET A 590 -12.78 -17.98 -3.90
C MET A 590 -14.21 -18.31 -4.35
N ARG A 591 -14.56 -19.60 -4.44
CA ARG A 591 -15.92 -20.05 -4.73
C ARG A 591 -16.78 -19.80 -3.49
N GLN A 592 -17.35 -18.61 -3.40
CA GLN A 592 -18.44 -18.37 -2.47
C GLN A 592 -19.64 -19.24 -2.90
N ARG A 593 -19.96 -20.25 -2.09
CA ARG A 593 -21.21 -21.00 -2.21
C ARG A 593 -22.27 -20.34 -1.32
N LYS A 594 -23.45 -20.15 -1.92
CA LYS A 594 -24.72 -19.67 -1.35
C LYS A 594 -24.84 -19.90 0.18
N PRO A 595 -25.11 -18.86 0.98
CA PRO A 595 -25.69 -19.07 2.30
C PRO A 595 -27.09 -19.67 2.12
N LYS A 596 -27.35 -20.82 2.75
CA LYS A 596 -28.74 -21.23 3.00
C LYS A 596 -29.31 -20.23 4.00
N ARG A 597 -30.45 -19.63 3.63
CA ARG A 597 -31.24 -18.77 4.50
C ARG A 597 -31.72 -19.58 5.71
N ASP A 598 -31.08 -19.40 6.85
CA ASP A 598 -31.73 -19.60 8.14
C ASP A 598 -32.08 -18.22 8.69
N GLN A 599 -33.39 -17.93 8.67
CA GLN A 599 -33.96 -16.72 9.25
C GLN A 599 -33.75 -16.75 10.76
N CYS A 600 -32.97 -15.81 11.28
CA CYS A 600 -33.00 -15.48 12.70
C CYS A 600 -34.12 -14.45 12.93
N PRO A 601 -35.12 -14.72 13.78
CA PRO A 601 -36.25 -13.81 13.97
C PRO A 601 -35.85 -12.61 14.83
N VAL A 602 -35.99 -11.41 14.27
CA VAL A 602 -35.94 -10.16 15.04
C VAL A 602 -37.27 -10.04 15.79
N SER A 603 -37.30 -10.46 17.06
CA SER A 603 -38.39 -10.12 17.97
C SER A 603 -38.01 -8.91 18.83
N SER A 604 -38.74 -7.83 18.61
CA SER A 604 -38.98 -6.67 19.48
C SER A 604 -38.57 -6.80 20.94
N LEU A 605 -37.66 -5.92 21.39
CA LEU A 605 -37.59 -5.50 22.79
C LEU A 605 -37.61 -3.96 22.85
N VAL A 606 -38.83 -3.42 22.89
CA VAL A 606 -39.11 -2.08 23.38
C VAL A 606 -39.09 -2.16 24.90
N GLY A 607 -37.98 -1.75 25.52
CA GLY A 607 -37.83 -1.63 26.97
C GLY A 607 -37.59 -0.18 27.36
N LYS A 608 -38.60 0.47 27.92
CA LYS A 608 -38.55 1.80 28.53
C LYS A 608 -37.56 1.81 29.70
N TYR A 609 -36.68 2.82 29.76
CA TYR A 609 -36.05 3.24 31.02
C TYR A 609 -36.51 4.66 31.38
N PRO A 610 -36.86 4.94 32.64
CA PRO A 610 -37.32 6.24 33.09
C PRO A 610 -36.15 7.16 33.48
N ASN A 611 -36.45 8.45 33.48
CA ASN A 611 -35.59 9.57 33.88
C ASN A 611 -34.97 9.40 35.28
N SER A 612 -33.66 9.68 35.36
CA SER A 612 -33.03 10.50 36.39
C SER A 612 -31.64 10.93 35.93
#